data_AF-A0A1F7AD75-F1
#
_entry.id   AF-A0A1F7AD75-F1
#
_cell.length_a   1.000
_cell.length_b   1.000
_cell.length_c   1.000
_cell.angle_alpha   90.00
_cell.angle_beta   90.00
_cell.angle_gamma   90.00
#
_symmetry.space_group_name_H-M   'P 1'
#
loop_
_entity.id
_entity.type
_entity.pdbx_description
1 polymer ?
#
loop_
_entity_poly.entity_id
_entity_poly.type
_entity_poly.pdbx_seq_one_letter_code
_entity_poly.pdbx_strand_id
1 'polypeptide(L)'
;MKFTKLSDKDLYALCKEYGQKARFWRRRFAGLLPEVERRGLYRRRRCGSIYEFAAKLAGMSKESVDTVLRVARKLEDKPQLKELLESGAQSWTKLERVAYVATHETDGDWADRVVTLPQIALKVLVQNSRLETAVDRNFQPEKTTVEFETFPRLASKFNQLKKRADFNEVLEEFLEMLEAREEARKPQAVSTHSRHIPVAIEQFVRERTNDLCAFPTCTKPGTSLHHTQRWALENIHDPDRLHLLCTDHERLAHQGYIENEELPPEHWRLRNYPAERGAASLIDELVNVHRGG
;
A
#
# COMPACT_ATOMS: atom_id res chain seq x y z
N MET A 1 -40.29 -3.40 -12.45
CA MET A 1 -39.79 -2.16 -11.81
C MET A 1 -39.81 -1.05 -12.86
N LYS A 2 -40.46 0.10 -12.62
CA LYS A 2 -40.43 1.23 -13.58
C LYS A 2 -39.24 2.13 -13.24
N PHE A 3 -38.10 1.93 -13.90
CA PHE A 3 -36.88 2.72 -13.67
C PHE A 3 -37.10 4.23 -13.87
N THR A 4 -38.07 4.60 -14.71
CA THR A 4 -38.46 5.99 -14.99
C THR A 4 -39.07 6.74 -13.79
N LYS A 5 -39.33 6.06 -12.67
CA LYS A 5 -39.87 6.66 -11.44
C LYS A 5 -38.82 6.81 -10.33
N LEU A 6 -37.59 6.38 -10.57
CA LEU A 6 -36.52 6.46 -9.57
C LEU A 6 -35.87 7.85 -9.60
N SER A 7 -35.42 8.31 -8.44
CA SER A 7 -34.49 9.45 -8.38
C SER A 7 -33.12 9.04 -8.93
N ASP A 8 -32.30 10.02 -9.34
CA ASP A 8 -30.92 9.76 -9.80
C ASP A 8 -30.08 9.05 -8.74
N LYS A 9 -30.30 9.38 -7.46
CA LYS A 9 -29.62 8.74 -6.32
C LYS A 9 -29.98 7.25 -6.24
N ASP A 10 -31.25 6.91 -6.35
CA ASP A 10 -31.73 5.51 -6.27
C ASP A 10 -31.32 4.71 -7.51
N LEU A 11 -31.40 5.33 -8.69
CA LEU A 11 -30.93 4.71 -9.94
C LEU A 11 -29.43 4.43 -9.87
N TYR A 12 -28.63 5.39 -9.37
CA TYR A 12 -27.20 5.19 -9.19
C TYR A 12 -26.87 4.11 -8.16
N ALA A 13 -27.64 4.01 -7.07
CA ALA A 13 -27.51 2.93 -6.09
C ALA A 13 -27.74 1.54 -6.73
N LEU A 14 -28.76 1.40 -7.58
CA LEU A 14 -28.98 0.17 -8.35
C LEU A 14 -27.85 -0.13 -9.33
N CYS A 15 -27.34 0.89 -10.03
CA CYS A 15 -26.17 0.73 -10.90
C CYS A 15 -24.95 0.22 -10.13
N LYS A 16 -24.69 0.77 -8.93
CA LYS A 16 -23.63 0.30 -8.02
C LYS A 16 -23.87 -1.16 -7.63
N GLU A 17 -25.07 -1.53 -7.20
CA GLU A 17 -25.43 -2.88 -6.77
C GLU A 17 -25.25 -3.89 -7.92
N TYR A 18 -25.86 -3.65 -9.08
CA TYR A 18 -25.77 -4.55 -10.22
C TYR A 18 -24.35 -4.62 -10.78
N GLY A 19 -23.62 -3.50 -10.79
CA GLY A 19 -22.21 -3.48 -11.15
C GLY A 19 -21.33 -4.29 -10.19
N GLN A 20 -21.62 -4.28 -8.89
CA GLN A 20 -20.94 -5.13 -7.90
C GLN A 20 -21.26 -6.61 -8.14
N LYS A 21 -22.55 -6.96 -8.28
CA LYS A 21 -22.99 -8.34 -8.56
C LYS A 21 -22.38 -8.88 -9.87
N ALA A 22 -22.41 -8.10 -10.94
CA ALA A 22 -21.82 -8.49 -12.22
C ALA A 22 -20.31 -8.78 -12.11
N ARG A 23 -19.57 -7.92 -11.39
CA ARG A 23 -18.13 -8.15 -11.13
C ARG A 23 -17.90 -9.41 -10.28
N PHE A 24 -18.69 -9.62 -9.24
CA PHE A 24 -18.61 -10.80 -8.38
C PHE A 24 -18.85 -12.09 -9.17
N TRP A 25 -19.93 -12.17 -9.95
CA TRP A 25 -20.22 -13.35 -10.75
C TRP A 25 -19.19 -13.59 -11.86
N ARG A 26 -18.63 -12.53 -12.46
CA ARG A 26 -17.50 -12.66 -13.38
C ARG A 26 -16.26 -13.25 -12.71
N ARG A 27 -15.97 -12.87 -11.45
CA ARG A 27 -14.87 -13.47 -10.66
C ARG A 27 -15.10 -14.94 -10.38
N ARG A 28 -16.30 -15.30 -9.95
CA ARG A 28 -16.67 -16.71 -9.78
C ARG A 28 -16.51 -17.51 -11.07
N PHE A 29 -16.97 -16.96 -12.20
CA PHE A 29 -16.76 -17.60 -13.50
C PHE A 29 -15.28 -17.76 -13.84
N ALA A 30 -14.47 -16.73 -13.60
CA ALA A 30 -13.02 -16.79 -13.82
C ALA A 30 -12.36 -17.88 -12.96
N GLY A 31 -12.78 -18.05 -11.71
CA GLY A 31 -12.31 -19.12 -10.82
C GLY A 31 -12.56 -20.53 -11.36
N LEU A 32 -13.53 -20.72 -12.26
CA LEU A 32 -13.79 -22.01 -12.92
C LEU A 32 -12.85 -22.29 -14.10
N LEU A 33 -12.21 -21.27 -14.67
CA LEU A 33 -11.43 -21.39 -15.90
C LEU A 33 -10.26 -22.39 -15.81
N PRO A 34 -9.50 -22.50 -14.71
CA PRO A 34 -8.44 -23.49 -14.59
C PRO A 34 -8.98 -24.92 -14.75
N GLU A 35 -10.14 -25.22 -14.16
CA GLU A 35 -10.75 -26.54 -14.26
C GLU A 35 -11.40 -26.77 -15.64
N VAL A 36 -11.96 -25.72 -16.25
CA VAL A 36 -12.45 -25.74 -17.64
C VAL A 36 -11.31 -26.07 -18.61
N GLU A 37 -10.13 -25.47 -18.41
CA GLU A 37 -8.92 -25.72 -19.19
C GLU A 37 -8.46 -27.17 -19.02
N ARG A 38 -8.28 -27.60 -17.76
CA ARG A 38 -7.81 -28.93 -17.39
C ARG A 38 -8.69 -30.04 -17.97
N ARG A 39 -10.02 -29.88 -17.93
CA ARG A 39 -10.98 -30.86 -18.49
C ARG A 39 -11.15 -30.74 -20.01
N GLY A 40 -10.64 -29.68 -20.62
CA GLY A 40 -10.95 -29.34 -22.01
C GLY A 40 -12.44 -29.12 -22.26
N LEU A 41 -13.19 -28.63 -21.27
CA LEU A 41 -14.66 -28.51 -21.34
C LEU A 41 -15.11 -27.58 -22.46
N TYR A 42 -14.32 -26.54 -22.75
CA TYR A 42 -14.59 -25.60 -23.85
C TYR A 42 -14.70 -26.32 -25.21
N ARG A 43 -13.88 -27.35 -25.47
CA ARG A 43 -13.94 -28.14 -26.71
C ARG A 43 -15.26 -28.91 -26.81
N ARG A 44 -15.69 -29.53 -25.70
CA ARG A 44 -16.96 -30.28 -25.62
C ARG A 44 -18.19 -29.39 -25.83
N ARG A 45 -18.05 -28.08 -25.59
CA ARG A 45 -19.08 -27.05 -25.82
C ARG A 45 -18.90 -26.31 -27.15
N ARG A 46 -18.17 -26.90 -28.12
CA ARG A 46 -17.95 -26.36 -29.47
C ARG A 46 -17.33 -24.96 -29.48
N CYS A 47 -16.52 -24.62 -28.48
CA CYS A 47 -15.67 -23.44 -28.51
C CYS A 47 -14.28 -23.86 -28.99
N GLY A 48 -13.70 -23.13 -29.94
CA GLY A 48 -12.38 -23.40 -30.52
C GLY A 48 -11.23 -23.11 -29.54
N SER A 49 -11.47 -22.29 -28.53
CA SER A 49 -10.49 -22.00 -27.47
C SER A 49 -11.17 -21.68 -26.14
N ILE A 50 -10.39 -21.71 -25.06
CA ILE A 50 -10.85 -21.24 -23.75
C ILE A 50 -11.17 -19.73 -23.77
N TYR A 51 -10.48 -18.95 -24.60
CA TYR A 51 -10.74 -17.52 -24.78
C TYR A 51 -12.12 -17.27 -25.39
N GLU A 52 -12.46 -18.00 -26.45
CA GLU A 52 -13.79 -17.93 -27.06
C GLU A 52 -14.88 -18.35 -26.06
N PHE A 53 -14.62 -19.41 -25.29
CA PHE A 53 -15.53 -19.88 -24.25
C PHE A 53 -15.79 -18.82 -23.18
N ALA A 54 -14.73 -18.19 -22.65
CA ALA A 54 -14.83 -17.16 -21.62
C ALA A 54 -15.44 -15.85 -22.15
N ALA A 55 -15.14 -15.47 -23.39
CA ALA A 55 -15.73 -14.31 -24.05
C ALA A 55 -17.25 -14.51 -24.23
N LYS A 56 -17.68 -15.68 -24.73
CA LYS A 56 -19.09 -15.99 -24.96
C LYS A 56 -19.93 -16.04 -23.68
N LEU A 57 -19.40 -16.64 -22.61
CA LEU A 57 -20.18 -16.87 -21.39
C LEU A 57 -20.08 -15.74 -20.35
N ALA A 58 -18.96 -15.01 -20.31
CA ALA A 58 -18.71 -14.02 -19.25
C ALA A 58 -18.18 -12.67 -19.76
N GLY A 59 -18.04 -12.50 -21.09
CA GLY A 59 -17.51 -11.28 -21.69
C GLY A 59 -16.06 -10.97 -21.30
N MET A 60 -15.26 -12.01 -21.04
CA MET A 60 -13.86 -11.84 -20.62
C MET A 60 -12.93 -11.62 -21.82
N SER A 61 -11.96 -10.71 -21.66
CA SER A 61 -10.89 -10.52 -22.63
C SER A 61 -9.88 -11.68 -22.57
N LYS A 62 -9.17 -11.89 -23.68
CA LYS A 62 -8.05 -12.86 -23.74
C LYS A 62 -7.03 -12.61 -22.62
N GLU A 63 -6.65 -11.35 -22.42
CA GLU A 63 -5.71 -10.94 -21.38
C GLU A 63 -6.20 -11.30 -19.96
N SER A 64 -7.49 -11.08 -19.67
CA SER A 64 -8.06 -11.47 -18.37
C SER A 64 -8.00 -12.98 -18.15
N VAL A 65 -8.28 -13.76 -19.19
CA VAL A 65 -8.19 -15.23 -19.14
C VAL A 65 -6.74 -15.66 -18.91
N ASP A 66 -5.78 -15.10 -19.65
CA ASP A 66 -4.36 -15.42 -19.50
C ASP A 66 -3.84 -15.11 -18.08
N THR A 67 -4.22 -13.96 -17.51
CA THR A 67 -3.86 -13.61 -16.13
C THR A 67 -4.49 -14.58 -15.14
N VAL A 68 -5.78 -14.91 -15.28
CA VAL A 68 -6.47 -15.85 -14.38
C VAL A 68 -5.79 -17.22 -14.39
N LEU A 69 -5.52 -17.78 -15.57
CA LEU A 69 -4.88 -19.10 -15.68
C LEU A 69 -3.45 -19.09 -15.12
N ARG A 70 -2.70 -17.99 -15.34
CA ARG A 70 -1.35 -17.82 -14.80
C ARG A 70 -1.35 -17.73 -13.27
N VAL A 71 -2.26 -16.93 -12.71
CA VAL A 71 -2.43 -16.81 -11.26
C VAL A 71 -2.83 -18.16 -10.68
N ALA A 72 -3.83 -18.82 -11.26
CA ALA A 72 -4.29 -20.13 -10.78
C ALA A 72 -3.16 -21.17 -10.71
N ARG A 73 -2.31 -21.25 -11.74
CA ARG A 73 -1.12 -22.14 -11.73
C ARG A 73 -0.16 -21.85 -10.58
N LYS A 74 0.01 -20.58 -10.19
CA LYS A 74 0.86 -20.19 -9.05
C LYS A 74 0.23 -20.46 -7.69
N LEU A 75 -1.08 -20.70 -7.65
CA LEU A 75 -1.84 -21.00 -6.44
C LEU A 75 -2.15 -22.50 -6.28
N GLU A 76 -1.62 -23.38 -7.14
CA GLU A 76 -1.92 -24.82 -7.10
C GLU A 76 -1.57 -25.47 -5.75
N ASP A 77 -0.47 -25.04 -5.13
CA ASP A 77 0.06 -25.47 -3.82
C ASP A 77 -0.36 -24.54 -2.66
N LYS A 78 -1.32 -23.63 -2.89
CA LYS A 78 -1.73 -22.55 -1.97
C LYS A 78 -3.25 -22.56 -1.79
N PRO A 79 -3.80 -23.54 -1.04
CA PRO A 79 -5.23 -23.79 -0.97
C PRO A 79 -6.09 -22.59 -0.53
N GLN A 80 -5.60 -21.74 0.39
CA GLN A 80 -6.37 -20.61 0.92
C GLN A 80 -6.48 -19.48 -0.11
N LEU A 81 -5.36 -19.09 -0.75
CA LEU A 81 -5.40 -18.13 -1.86
C LEU A 81 -6.18 -18.65 -3.07
N LYS A 82 -6.10 -19.96 -3.34
CA LYS A 82 -6.87 -20.60 -4.40
C LYS A 82 -8.37 -20.52 -4.14
N GLU A 83 -8.82 -20.76 -2.91
CA GLU A 83 -10.24 -20.60 -2.54
C GLU A 83 -10.74 -19.17 -2.76
N LEU A 84 -9.92 -18.14 -2.49
CA LEU A 84 -10.29 -16.74 -2.77
C LEU A 84 -10.48 -16.46 -4.27
N LEU A 85 -9.74 -17.15 -5.14
CA LEU A 85 -9.92 -17.09 -6.59
C LEU A 85 -11.21 -17.81 -7.03
N GLU A 86 -11.42 -19.04 -6.55
CA GLU A 86 -12.51 -19.92 -6.95
C GLU A 86 -13.88 -19.43 -6.44
N SER A 87 -13.95 -18.97 -5.20
CA SER A 87 -15.14 -18.37 -4.59
C SER A 87 -15.54 -17.02 -5.20
N GLY A 88 -14.61 -16.37 -5.93
CA GLY A 88 -14.77 -15.03 -6.49
C GLY A 88 -14.76 -13.91 -5.43
N ALA A 89 -14.42 -14.24 -4.17
CA ALA A 89 -14.36 -13.29 -3.06
C ALA A 89 -13.37 -12.15 -3.36
N GLN A 90 -12.26 -12.45 -4.04
CA GLN A 90 -11.23 -11.48 -4.38
C GLN A 90 -10.98 -11.43 -5.89
N SER A 91 -10.48 -10.30 -6.40
CA SER A 91 -10.14 -10.19 -7.83
C SER A 91 -8.82 -10.89 -8.13
N TRP A 92 -8.77 -11.58 -9.27
CA TRP A 92 -7.53 -12.21 -9.76
C TRP A 92 -6.37 -11.21 -9.88
N THR A 93 -6.64 -9.94 -10.19
CA THR A 93 -5.64 -8.85 -10.23
C THR A 93 -5.05 -8.49 -8.86
N LYS A 94 -5.80 -8.71 -7.77
CA LYS A 94 -5.33 -8.50 -6.41
C LYS A 94 -4.52 -9.71 -5.94
N LEU A 95 -5.01 -10.91 -6.23
CA LEU A 95 -4.30 -12.17 -5.96
C LEU A 95 -2.98 -12.27 -6.72
N GLU A 96 -2.91 -11.77 -7.96
CA GLU A 96 -1.68 -11.73 -8.76
C GLU A 96 -0.51 -11.04 -8.05
N ARG A 97 -0.78 -10.05 -7.19
CA ARG A 97 0.25 -9.30 -6.46
C ARG A 97 1.01 -10.18 -5.49
N VAL A 98 0.34 -11.14 -4.87
CA VAL A 98 0.91 -12.00 -3.83
C VAL A 98 1.28 -13.38 -4.37
N ALA A 99 0.70 -13.80 -5.50
CA ALA A 99 0.88 -15.14 -6.06
C ALA A 99 2.34 -15.55 -6.30
N TYR A 100 3.24 -14.58 -6.52
CA TYR A 100 4.67 -14.84 -6.75
C TYR A 100 5.54 -14.81 -5.50
N VAL A 101 5.05 -14.28 -4.38
CA VAL A 101 5.81 -14.20 -3.13
C VAL A 101 5.25 -15.12 -2.05
N ALA A 102 3.98 -15.49 -2.15
CA ALA A 102 3.39 -16.51 -1.29
C ALA A 102 4.09 -17.85 -1.54
N THR A 103 4.31 -18.57 -0.45
CA THR A 103 4.76 -19.96 -0.41
C THR A 103 3.63 -20.83 0.12
N HIS A 104 3.81 -22.15 0.11
CA HIS A 104 2.83 -23.05 0.74
C HIS A 104 2.69 -22.79 2.26
N GLU A 105 3.78 -22.42 2.94
CA GLU A 105 3.80 -22.11 4.38
C GLU A 105 3.11 -20.77 4.69
N THR A 106 3.26 -19.78 3.81
CA THR A 106 2.72 -18.41 4.01
C THR A 106 1.38 -18.18 3.31
N ASP A 107 0.76 -19.23 2.76
CA ASP A 107 -0.50 -19.15 2.01
C ASP A 107 -1.61 -18.48 2.83
N GLY A 108 -1.81 -18.94 4.07
CA GLY A 108 -2.85 -18.38 4.94
C GLY A 108 -2.61 -16.90 5.28
N ASP A 109 -1.37 -16.56 5.63
CA ASP A 109 -1.02 -15.17 5.95
C ASP A 109 -1.27 -14.23 4.77
N TRP A 110 -0.92 -14.68 3.55
CA TRP A 110 -1.19 -13.91 2.34
C TRP A 110 -2.67 -13.88 1.98
N ALA A 111 -3.44 -14.94 2.24
CA ALA A 111 -4.88 -14.96 2.04
C ALA A 111 -5.57 -13.93 2.93
N ASP A 112 -5.24 -13.90 4.21
CA ASP A 112 -5.76 -12.91 5.17
C ASP A 112 -5.41 -11.49 4.74
N ARG A 113 -4.14 -11.24 4.38
CA ARG A 113 -3.68 -9.95 3.84
C ARG A 113 -4.46 -9.55 2.59
N VAL A 114 -4.73 -10.47 1.67
CA VAL A 114 -5.52 -10.17 0.48
C VAL A 114 -6.95 -9.82 0.82
N VAL A 115 -7.53 -10.35 1.89
CA VAL A 115 -8.89 -9.98 2.32
C VAL A 115 -8.90 -8.60 2.96
N THR A 116 -7.95 -8.31 3.85
CA THR A 116 -7.94 -7.09 4.68
C THR A 116 -7.38 -5.87 3.95
N LEU A 117 -6.32 -6.04 3.16
CA LEU A 117 -5.56 -4.92 2.62
C LEU A 117 -6.11 -4.42 1.28
N PRO A 118 -6.09 -3.11 1.01
CA PRO A 118 -6.25 -2.57 -0.34
C PRO A 118 -5.18 -3.12 -1.28
N GLN A 119 -5.52 -3.27 -2.56
CA GLN A 119 -4.58 -3.78 -3.58
C GLN A 119 -3.26 -3.00 -3.64
N ILE A 120 -3.31 -1.70 -3.34
CA ILE A 120 -2.13 -0.84 -3.37
C ILE A 120 -1.20 -1.06 -2.17
N ALA A 121 -1.76 -1.29 -0.98
CA ALA A 121 -1.01 -1.64 0.22
C ALA A 121 -0.28 -2.99 0.05
N LEU A 122 -0.95 -3.98 -0.55
CA LEU A 122 -0.32 -5.25 -0.92
C LEU A 122 0.86 -5.07 -1.86
N LYS A 123 0.75 -4.18 -2.85
CA LYS A 123 1.86 -3.91 -3.78
C LYS A 123 3.09 -3.40 -3.03
N VAL A 124 2.91 -2.46 -2.10
CA VAL A 124 4.00 -1.88 -1.30
C VAL A 124 4.62 -2.92 -0.37
N LEU A 125 3.81 -3.74 0.32
CA LEU A 125 4.33 -4.81 1.18
C LEU A 125 5.14 -5.83 0.39
N VAL A 126 4.66 -6.25 -0.78
CA VAL A 126 5.38 -7.19 -1.66
C VAL A 126 6.68 -6.60 -2.20
N GLN A 127 6.72 -5.28 -2.46
CA GLN A 127 7.94 -4.60 -2.90
C GLN A 127 8.96 -4.50 -1.76
N ASN A 128 8.52 -4.17 -0.54
CA ASN A 128 9.41 -4.02 0.61
C ASN A 128 9.85 -5.36 1.20
N SER A 129 9.02 -6.41 1.20
CA SER A 129 9.43 -7.74 1.66
C SER A 129 10.58 -8.31 0.82
N ARG A 130 10.68 -7.91 -0.46
CA ARG A 130 11.81 -8.24 -1.34
C ARG A 130 13.08 -7.46 -0.98
N LEU A 131 12.93 -6.28 -0.38
CA LEU A 131 14.06 -5.47 0.11
C LEU A 131 14.52 -6.01 1.46
N GLU A 132 13.63 -6.27 2.41
CA GLU A 132 13.97 -6.82 3.73
C GLU A 132 14.61 -8.22 3.64
N THR A 133 14.12 -9.11 2.77
CA THR A 133 14.77 -10.43 2.57
C THR A 133 16.16 -10.36 1.95
N ALA A 134 16.57 -9.21 1.41
CA ALA A 134 17.94 -8.92 0.99
C ALA A 134 18.81 -8.35 2.12
N VAL A 135 18.20 -7.74 3.15
CA VAL A 135 18.91 -7.16 4.30
C VAL A 135 19.10 -8.18 5.43
N ASP A 136 18.20 -9.16 5.56
CA ASP A 136 18.13 -10.02 6.77
C ASP A 136 18.95 -11.33 6.71
N ARG A 137 19.83 -11.51 5.71
CA ARG A 137 20.67 -12.72 5.61
C ARG A 137 22.12 -12.57 6.03
N ASN A 138 22.57 -11.37 6.40
CA ASN A 138 23.89 -11.16 7.01
C ASN A 138 23.94 -9.77 7.66
N PHE A 139 23.45 -9.63 8.89
CA PHE A 139 23.73 -8.43 9.69
C PHE A 139 25.14 -8.55 10.28
N GLN A 140 26.15 -8.25 9.47
CA GLN A 140 27.36 -7.61 9.96
C GLN A 140 27.18 -6.11 9.77
N PRO A 141 27.73 -5.23 10.63
CA PRO A 141 27.71 -3.79 10.41
C PRO A 141 28.64 -3.45 9.23
N GLU A 142 28.22 -3.79 8.02
CA GLU A 142 28.93 -3.49 6.79
C GLU A 142 28.44 -2.15 6.24
N LYS A 143 29.38 -1.41 5.66
CA LYS A 143 29.18 -0.06 5.11
C LYS A 143 28.00 -0.02 4.14
N THR A 144 27.02 0.85 4.42
CA THR A 144 25.91 1.12 3.49
C THR A 144 26.33 2.12 2.43
N THR A 145 26.04 1.82 1.17
CA THR A 145 26.23 2.78 0.06
C THR A 145 24.93 3.55 -0.16
N VAL A 146 25.02 4.88 -0.12
CA VAL A 146 23.91 5.80 -0.45
C VAL A 146 24.26 6.52 -1.75
N GLU A 147 23.35 6.46 -2.73
CA GLU A 147 23.48 7.13 -4.03
C GLU A 147 22.43 8.24 -4.16
N PHE A 148 22.84 9.40 -4.67
CA PHE A 148 21.94 10.51 -4.95
C PHE A 148 22.44 11.34 -6.13
N GLU A 149 21.52 11.98 -6.85
CA GLU A 149 21.85 12.90 -7.92
C GLU A 149 22.23 14.27 -7.34
N THR A 150 23.26 14.90 -7.90
CA THR A 150 23.72 16.23 -7.45
C THR A 150 24.39 17.00 -8.58
N PHE A 151 24.61 18.30 -8.37
CA PHE A 151 25.30 19.14 -9.34
C PHE A 151 26.79 18.80 -9.44
N PRO A 152 27.43 18.93 -10.63
CA PRO A 152 28.83 18.56 -10.83
C PRO A 152 29.82 19.20 -9.83
N ARG A 153 29.58 20.45 -9.45
CA ARG A 153 30.40 21.16 -8.45
C ARG A 153 30.34 20.51 -7.07
N LEU A 154 29.17 20.05 -6.65
CA LEU A 154 28.98 19.38 -5.36
C LEU A 154 29.58 17.97 -5.39
N ALA A 155 29.40 17.22 -6.47
CA ALA A 155 30.01 15.90 -6.64
C ALA A 155 31.54 15.95 -6.45
N SER A 156 32.22 16.90 -7.08
CA SER A 156 33.67 17.10 -6.91
C SER A 156 34.07 17.40 -5.46
N LYS A 157 33.27 18.20 -4.73
CA LYS A 157 33.50 18.51 -3.31
C LYS A 157 33.28 17.29 -2.41
N PHE A 158 32.18 16.55 -2.62
CA PHE A 158 31.90 15.32 -1.87
C PHE A 158 33.00 14.26 -2.09
N ASN A 159 33.53 14.14 -3.31
CA ASN A 159 34.65 13.23 -3.60
C ASN A 159 35.95 13.60 -2.85
N GLN A 160 36.15 14.89 -2.53
CA GLN A 160 37.26 15.32 -1.67
C GLN A 160 36.95 15.07 -0.20
N LEU A 161 35.72 15.38 0.24
CA LEU A 161 35.25 15.19 1.61
C LEU A 161 35.36 13.71 2.04
N LYS A 162 34.96 12.77 1.17
CA LYS A 162 35.02 11.32 1.38
C LYS A 162 36.42 10.76 1.66
N LYS A 163 37.49 11.50 1.29
CA LYS A 163 38.88 11.07 1.50
C LYS A 163 39.44 11.43 2.88
N ARG A 164 38.72 12.21 3.67
CA ARG A 164 39.17 12.62 5.00
C ARG A 164 39.01 11.49 6.01
N ALA A 165 39.85 11.50 7.05
CA ALA A 165 39.77 10.52 8.12
C ALA A 165 38.54 10.72 9.02
N ASP A 166 38.09 11.97 9.18
CA ASP A 166 36.97 12.43 10.01
C ASP A 166 35.66 12.55 9.21
N PHE A 167 35.54 11.89 8.05
CA PHE A 167 34.41 12.05 7.13
C PHE A 167 33.03 11.85 7.79
N ASN A 168 32.90 10.80 8.62
CA ASN A 168 31.64 10.50 9.29
C ASN A 168 31.30 11.54 10.36
N GLU A 169 32.29 11.95 11.16
CA GLU A 169 32.12 12.98 12.20
C GLU A 169 31.63 14.31 11.58
N VAL A 170 32.26 14.74 10.48
CA VAL A 170 31.84 15.97 9.77
C VAL A 170 30.43 15.85 9.18
N LEU A 171 30.02 14.66 8.74
CA LEU A 171 28.65 14.44 8.26
C LEU A 171 27.63 14.45 9.40
N GLU A 172 27.97 13.85 10.55
CA GLU A 172 27.13 13.87 11.76
C GLU A 172 26.92 15.32 12.23
N GLU A 173 28.00 16.11 12.34
CA GLU A 173 27.91 17.54 12.66
C GLU A 173 27.05 18.33 11.66
N PHE A 174 27.14 18.00 10.36
CA PHE A 174 26.31 18.63 9.34
C PHE A 174 24.83 18.29 9.51
N LEU A 175 24.50 17.04 9.83
CA LEU A 175 23.13 16.60 10.08
C LEU A 175 22.55 17.27 11.34
N GLU A 176 23.30 17.29 12.45
CA GLU A 176 22.92 17.98 13.69
C GLU A 176 22.66 19.48 13.44
N MET A 177 23.49 20.12 12.62
CA MET A 177 23.27 21.51 12.21
C MET A 177 21.98 21.70 11.42
N LEU A 178 21.61 20.76 10.54
CA LEU A 178 20.35 20.81 9.79
C LEU A 178 19.14 20.60 10.71
N GLU A 179 19.21 19.61 11.61
CA GLU A 179 18.17 19.34 12.61
C GLU A 179 17.94 20.56 13.50
N ALA A 180 19.00 21.20 13.99
CA ALA A 180 18.89 22.42 14.80
C ALA A 180 18.24 23.59 14.02
N ARG A 181 18.49 23.71 12.71
CA ARG A 181 17.86 24.73 11.86
C ARG A 181 16.39 24.44 11.62
N GLU A 182 16.03 23.18 11.46
CA GLU A 182 14.64 22.75 11.34
C GLU A 182 13.88 23.04 12.64
N GLU A 183 14.44 22.64 13.79
CA GLU A 183 13.88 22.88 15.11
C GLU A 183 13.61 24.37 15.35
N ALA A 184 14.57 25.24 15.00
CA ALA A 184 14.43 26.68 15.17
C ALA A 184 13.31 27.30 14.32
N ARG A 185 12.88 26.65 13.24
CA ARG A 185 11.78 27.11 12.37
C ARG A 185 10.45 26.42 12.67
N LYS A 186 10.46 25.41 13.54
CA LYS A 186 9.30 24.58 13.83
C LYS A 186 8.17 25.43 14.45
N PRO A 187 6.96 25.41 13.87
CA PRO A 187 5.81 26.08 14.47
C PRO A 187 5.41 25.39 15.78
N GLN A 188 4.74 26.12 16.69
CA GLN A 188 4.21 25.50 17.91
C GLN A 188 3.02 24.60 17.59
N ALA A 189 2.86 23.53 18.36
CA ALA A 189 1.69 22.68 18.30
C ALA A 189 0.41 23.47 18.64
N VAL A 190 -0.69 23.19 17.94
CA VAL A 190 -1.96 23.90 18.09
C VAL A 190 -3.05 22.93 18.54
N SER A 191 -3.64 23.17 19.71
CA SER A 191 -4.85 22.48 20.18
C SER A 191 -6.10 23.17 19.64
N THR A 192 -6.98 22.42 18.98
CA THR A 192 -8.20 22.96 18.36
C THR A 192 -9.21 21.86 18.06
N HIS A 193 -10.51 22.18 18.17
CA HIS A 193 -11.59 21.28 17.75
C HIS A 193 -11.79 21.24 16.22
N SER A 194 -11.14 22.12 15.47
CA SER A 194 -11.16 22.10 14.01
C SER A 194 -10.25 21.00 13.48
N ARG A 195 -10.71 20.23 12.49
CA ARG A 195 -9.87 19.26 11.76
C ARG A 195 -8.92 19.90 10.76
N HIS A 196 -9.13 21.18 10.45
CA HIS A 196 -8.31 21.89 9.48
C HIS A 196 -6.94 22.21 10.08
N ILE A 197 -5.90 21.67 9.46
CA ILE A 197 -4.50 21.86 9.88
C ILE A 197 -4.12 23.32 9.59
N PRO A 198 -3.55 24.06 10.56
CA PRO A 198 -3.04 25.41 10.33
C PRO A 198 -2.01 25.47 9.21
N VAL A 199 -2.11 26.48 8.34
CA VAL A 199 -1.26 26.63 7.14
C VAL A 199 0.24 26.62 7.47
N ALA A 200 0.65 27.25 8.58
CA ALA A 200 2.06 27.27 8.99
C ALA A 200 2.61 25.87 9.31
N ILE A 201 1.79 25.01 9.94
CA ILE A 201 2.15 23.61 10.24
C ILE A 201 2.17 22.80 8.94
N GLU A 202 1.17 22.97 8.08
CA GLU A 202 1.14 22.29 6.77
C GLU A 202 2.38 22.63 5.93
N GLN A 203 2.74 23.92 5.81
CA GLN A 203 3.91 24.37 5.06
C GLN A 203 5.20 23.76 5.62
N PHE A 204 5.39 23.83 6.94
CA PHE A 204 6.55 23.24 7.61
C PHE A 204 6.70 21.73 7.30
N VAL A 205 5.62 20.96 7.43
CA VAL A 205 5.65 19.51 7.20
C VAL A 205 5.95 19.17 5.73
N ARG A 206 5.43 19.96 4.78
CA ARG A 206 5.70 19.78 3.34
C ARG A 206 7.13 20.11 2.97
N GLU A 207 7.66 21.21 3.50
CA GLU A 207 9.04 21.65 3.23
C GLU A 207 10.07 20.66 3.78
N ARG A 208 9.82 20.09 4.96
CA ARG A 208 10.69 19.11 5.62
C ARG A 208 11.03 17.91 4.72
N THR A 209 10.07 17.45 3.93
CA THR A 209 10.27 16.31 3.01
C THR A 209 10.27 16.71 1.54
N ASN A 210 10.32 18.01 1.24
CA ASN A 210 10.22 18.54 -0.12
C ASN A 210 9.03 17.95 -0.91
N ASP A 211 7.85 17.94 -0.28
CA ASP A 211 6.60 17.34 -0.77
C ASP A 211 6.66 15.82 -1.08
N LEU A 212 7.69 15.12 -0.58
CA LEU A 212 7.80 13.66 -0.69
C LEU A 212 7.19 12.96 0.53
N CYS A 213 6.90 11.67 0.34
CA CYS A 213 6.47 10.79 1.41
C CYS A 213 7.57 10.64 2.48
N ALA A 214 7.21 10.82 3.75
CA ALA A 214 8.14 10.73 4.87
C ALA A 214 8.66 9.30 5.17
N PHE A 215 8.03 8.26 4.60
CA PHE A 215 8.48 6.88 4.83
C PHE A 215 9.90 6.69 4.26
N PRO A 216 10.89 6.17 5.03
CA PRO A 216 12.32 6.31 4.73
C PRO A 216 12.78 5.93 3.33
N THR A 217 12.19 4.87 2.76
CA THR A 217 12.60 4.33 1.46
C THR A 217 11.73 4.82 0.30
N CYS A 218 10.78 5.72 0.56
CA CYS A 218 9.76 6.14 -0.39
C CYS A 218 10.12 7.48 -1.06
N THR A 219 10.21 7.47 -2.39
CA THR A 219 10.46 8.69 -3.19
C THR A 219 9.20 9.24 -3.87
N LYS A 220 8.02 8.71 -3.54
CA LYS A 220 6.75 9.17 -4.14
C LYS A 220 6.34 10.53 -3.56
N PRO A 221 5.66 11.38 -4.36
CA PRO A 221 5.01 12.57 -3.84
C PRO A 221 4.02 12.23 -2.72
N GLY A 222 4.01 13.06 -1.69
CA GLY A 222 3.04 13.02 -0.63
C GLY A 222 1.67 13.52 -1.07
N THR A 223 0.60 12.88 -0.59
CA THR A 223 -0.78 13.21 -0.96
C THR A 223 -1.63 13.63 0.23
N SER A 224 -1.19 13.31 1.45
CA SER A 224 -1.98 13.52 2.66
C SER A 224 -1.07 13.78 3.86
N LEU A 225 -1.47 14.74 4.70
CA LEU A 225 -0.88 14.95 6.02
C LEU A 225 -1.46 13.92 6.98
N HIS A 226 -0.58 13.13 7.59
CA HIS A 226 -0.89 11.97 8.41
C HIS A 226 -0.49 12.23 9.86
N HIS A 227 -1.47 12.12 10.76
CA HIS A 227 -1.26 12.22 12.20
C HIS A 227 -0.88 10.85 12.77
N THR A 228 0.35 10.72 13.26
CA THR A 228 0.84 9.48 13.90
C THR A 228 0.11 9.21 15.21
N GLN A 229 -0.06 10.26 16.02
CA GLN A 229 -1.01 10.28 17.11
C GLN A 229 -2.37 10.76 16.61
N ARG A 230 -3.39 9.91 16.64
CA ARG A 230 -4.71 10.22 16.05
C ARG A 230 -5.30 11.51 16.62
N TRP A 231 -5.50 12.51 15.75
CA TRP A 231 -6.09 13.80 16.13
C TRP A 231 -7.40 13.65 16.90
N ALA A 232 -8.23 12.65 16.58
CA ALA A 232 -9.50 12.42 17.28
C ALA A 232 -9.36 12.11 18.78
N LEU A 233 -8.17 11.70 19.25
CA LEU A 233 -7.89 11.45 20.66
C LEU A 233 -7.50 12.74 21.41
N GLU A 234 -6.66 13.57 20.81
CA GLU A 234 -6.00 14.69 21.52
C GLU A 234 -6.46 16.06 21.03
N ASN A 235 -7.02 16.16 19.82
CA ASN A 235 -7.39 17.40 19.12
C ASN A 235 -6.21 18.38 18.97
N ILE A 236 -5.00 17.85 18.76
CA ILE A 236 -3.77 18.62 18.62
C ILE A 236 -3.19 18.41 17.21
N HIS A 237 -2.81 19.51 16.56
CA HIS A 237 -1.93 19.50 15.39
C HIS A 237 -0.51 19.77 15.88
N ASP A 238 0.26 18.71 16.04
CA ASP A 238 1.66 18.74 16.45
C ASP A 238 2.56 18.48 15.23
N PRO A 239 3.43 19.41 14.81
CA PRO A 239 4.34 19.21 13.67
C PRO A 239 5.30 18.03 13.84
N ASP A 240 5.60 17.60 15.08
CA ASP A 240 6.44 16.43 15.34
C ASP A 240 5.69 15.11 15.15
N ARG A 241 4.36 15.15 15.16
CA ARG A 241 3.47 13.99 14.99
C ARG A 241 2.65 14.05 13.71
N LEU A 242 3.03 14.95 12.79
CA LEU A 242 2.36 15.17 11.52
C LEU A 242 3.35 15.01 10.38
N HIS A 243 3.09 14.05 9.50
CA HIS A 243 4.00 13.73 8.40
C HIS A 243 3.27 13.65 7.07
N LEU A 244 3.94 14.05 5.99
CA LEU A 244 3.38 13.93 4.66
C LEU A 244 3.56 12.51 4.13
N LEU A 245 2.48 11.80 3.80
CA LEU A 245 2.51 10.45 3.24
C LEU A 245 1.87 10.40 1.86
N CYS A 246 2.40 9.52 1.01
CA CYS A 246 1.69 9.12 -0.20
C CYS A 246 0.47 8.26 0.17
N THR A 247 -0.49 8.16 -0.75
CA THR A 247 -1.75 7.42 -0.52
C THR A 247 -1.52 5.97 -0.09
N ASP A 248 -0.41 5.37 -0.51
CA ASP A 248 -0.10 3.98 -0.20
C ASP A 248 0.36 3.82 1.25
N HIS A 249 1.27 4.68 1.73
CA HIS A 249 1.76 4.63 3.10
C HIS A 249 0.75 5.17 4.11
N GLU A 250 -0.08 6.17 3.76
CA GLU A 250 -1.20 6.61 4.60
C GLU A 250 -2.17 5.46 4.88
N ARG A 251 -2.51 4.67 3.85
CA ARG A 251 -3.38 3.48 4.02
C ARG A 251 -2.75 2.40 4.87
N LEU A 252 -1.44 2.17 4.73
CA LEU A 252 -0.72 1.21 5.56
C LEU A 252 -0.66 1.66 7.03
N ALA A 253 -0.46 2.96 7.28
CA ALA A 253 -0.48 3.55 8.62
C ALA A 253 -1.85 3.35 9.30
N HIS A 254 -2.94 3.71 8.62
CA HIS A 254 -4.31 3.50 9.13
C HIS A 254 -4.70 2.03 9.32
N GLN A 255 -3.90 1.10 8.80
CA GLN A 255 -4.12 -0.34 8.96
C GLN A 255 -3.13 -0.95 9.96
N GLY A 256 -2.31 -0.13 10.64
CA GLY A 256 -1.37 -0.57 11.66
C GLY A 256 -0.16 -1.32 11.11
N TYR A 257 0.18 -1.14 9.83
CA TYR A 257 1.33 -1.79 9.19
C TYR A 257 2.62 -0.98 9.27
N ILE A 258 2.59 0.24 9.82
CA ILE A 258 3.80 0.99 10.11
C ILE A 258 4.20 0.71 11.56
N GLU A 259 5.41 0.18 11.74
CA GLU A 259 6.05 0.04 13.03
C GLU A 259 6.69 1.35 13.48
N ASN A 260 6.69 1.61 14.79
CA ASN A 260 7.25 2.81 15.40
C ASN A 260 6.65 4.11 14.85
N GLU A 261 5.36 4.10 14.49
CA GLU A 261 4.66 5.26 13.93
C GLU A 261 4.76 6.49 14.86
N GLU A 262 4.88 6.26 16.17
CA GLU A 262 5.09 7.26 17.21
C GLU A 262 6.50 7.85 17.29
N LEU A 263 7.50 7.22 16.65
CA LEU A 263 8.88 7.70 16.57
C LEU A 263 9.09 8.53 15.29
N PRO A 264 10.21 9.25 15.18
CA PRO A 264 10.61 9.89 13.94
C PRO A 264 10.68 8.93 12.73
N PRO A 265 10.39 9.39 11.50
CA PRO A 265 10.21 8.52 10.34
C PRO A 265 11.38 7.59 10.02
N GLU A 266 12.62 7.96 10.33
CA GLU A 266 13.81 7.12 10.17
C GLU A 266 13.74 5.77 10.91
N HIS A 267 12.88 5.68 11.93
CA HIS A 267 12.62 4.45 12.68
C HIS A 267 11.45 3.64 12.15
N TRP A 268 10.72 4.15 11.16
CA TRP A 268 9.55 3.48 10.62
C TRP A 268 9.94 2.29 9.76
N ARG A 269 9.24 1.17 10.00
CA ARG A 269 9.39 -0.06 9.23
C ARG A 269 8.02 -0.60 8.86
N LEU A 270 7.97 -1.43 7.82
CA LEU A 270 6.73 -2.13 7.53
C LEU A 270 6.66 -3.38 8.40
N ARG A 271 5.56 -3.50 9.13
CA ARG A 271 5.25 -4.74 9.82
C ARG A 271 4.82 -5.79 8.81
N ASN A 272 5.15 -7.04 9.11
CA ASN A 272 4.55 -8.18 8.42
C ASN A 272 3.05 -8.34 8.76
N TYR A 273 2.66 -7.96 9.99
CA TYR A 273 1.30 -8.06 10.49
C TYR A 273 0.86 -6.73 11.10
N PRO A 274 -0.43 -6.36 10.99
CA PRO A 274 -0.91 -5.15 11.62
C PRO A 274 -0.72 -5.24 13.14
N ALA A 275 -0.43 -4.13 13.79
CA ALA A 275 -0.35 -4.08 15.26
C ALA A 275 -1.65 -4.63 15.90
N GLU A 276 -1.53 -5.29 17.05
CA GLU A 276 -2.69 -5.77 17.80
C GLU A 276 -3.66 -4.62 18.12
N ARG A 277 -4.97 -4.96 18.21
CA ARG A 277 -6.05 -3.97 18.31
C ARG A 277 -5.89 -3.06 19.54
N GLY A 278 -5.35 -1.87 19.33
CA GLY A 278 -5.28 -0.77 20.29
C GLY A 278 -6.33 0.33 19.99
N ALA A 279 -6.39 1.36 20.85
CA ALA A 279 -7.34 2.47 20.71
C ALA A 279 -7.24 3.21 19.36
N ALA A 280 -6.04 3.32 18.78
CA ALA A 280 -5.83 3.91 17.45
C ALA A 280 -6.56 3.13 16.34
N SER A 281 -6.49 1.79 16.37
CA SER A 281 -7.14 0.93 15.38
C SER A 281 -8.67 1.03 15.40
N LEU A 282 -9.27 1.21 16.59
CA LEU A 282 -10.72 1.39 16.74
C LEU A 282 -11.20 2.73 16.15
N ILE A 283 -10.39 3.77 16.27
CA ILE A 283 -10.71 5.09 15.69
C ILE A 283 -10.60 5.06 14.17
N ASP A 284 -9.58 4.38 13.63
CA ASP A 284 -9.42 4.24 12.19
C ASP A 284 -10.56 3.46 11.55
N GLU A 285 -11.09 2.42 12.20
CA GLU A 285 -12.30 1.72 11.77
C GLU A 285 -13.51 2.66 11.73
N LEU A 286 -13.74 3.45 12.79
CA LEU A 286 -14.85 4.40 12.85
C LEU A 286 -14.76 5.48 11.76
N VAL A 287 -13.55 5.98 11.48
CA VAL A 287 -13.30 6.97 10.41
C VAL A 287 -13.48 6.34 9.03
N ASN A 288 -12.99 5.11 8.82
CA ASN A 288 -13.12 4.40 7.54
C ASN A 288 -14.57 4.05 7.20
N VAL A 289 -15.41 3.70 8.20
CA VAL A 289 -16.86 3.51 8.01
C VAL A 289 -17.53 4.79 7.48
N HIS A 290 -17.06 5.98 7.86
CA HIS A 290 -17.60 7.26 7.41
C HIS A 290 -17.03 7.74 6.07
N ARG A 291 -15.81 7.35 5.70
CA ARG A 291 -15.19 7.67 4.39
C ARG A 291 -15.70 6.78 3.24
N GLY A 292 -16.37 5.67 3.55
CA GLY A 292 -16.88 4.69 2.58
C GLY A 292 -18.31 4.91 2.04
N GLY A 293 -18.94 6.07 2.30
CA GLY A 293 -20.28 6.44 1.82
C GLY A 293 -20.31 7.02 0.41
#